data_AF-A0A1E4EZQ3-F1
#
_entry.id   AF-A0A1E4EZQ3-F1
#
_cell.length_a   1.000
_cell.length_b   1.000
_cell.length_c   1.000
_cell.angle_alpha   90.00
_cell.angle_beta   90.00
_cell.angle_gamma   90.00
#
_symmetry.space_group_name_H-M   'P 1'
#
loop_
_entity.id
_entity.type
_entity.pdbx_description
1 polymer ?
#
loop_
_entity_poly.entity_id
_entity_poly.type
_entity_poly.pdbx_seq_one_letter_code
_entity_poly.pdbx_strand_id
1 'polypeptide(L)'
;MANSSGGFNVNGAPLDRGQFNPQVLRQLTQAAGAVPLDGNNAKSWNQLADTIEHQDEVTKEDFEAFRSFSKEVREERRDMRKRAPGGYRDPKVAAALVPLNVFDTQMKKLTEAQRLTTAKAAVAAAAGASFGAANVVTAYHAYANLPKSGLNNLVQAMESEPGKLSFPGNKVEQVHQENLWRSMNNLLDEGTASAKAGKPVEVNAQYYELTSQAILGKLADNAAAGNKVRVNVDPGHLLPYKGTTLDADDLPDKLRGLLQLADAPGDVAISMYPVNKHLGSGTDLMHRKGLRVGDKFLLSGMNANGGSGENIDAGYVIEGPAARKLVQNFSRDVQNSKDATLVDLYGEKGIEGLLERDIRMGRRGLVSLADGLNGPDEAGTESARPQSYGALQGYFKERGFDLDKFIDLPADEKGPHLDSAIAENRSLPLSDYGKRRLNDMIKLVHKEVHSPENQKKLAKRFSKIYLQNSSRNQNPKRNSS
;
A
#
# COMPACT_ATOMS: atom_id res chain seq x y z
N MET A 1 39.69 27.45 12.97
CA MET A 1 38.47 27.53 12.13
C MET A 1 38.25 26.14 11.55
N ALA A 2 37.27 25.39 12.06
CA ALA A 2 37.07 23.97 11.72
C ALA A 2 36.07 23.83 10.58
N ASN A 3 36.40 22.97 9.61
CA ASN A 3 35.65 22.66 8.40
C ASN A 3 34.18 22.28 8.70
N SER A 4 33.23 23.09 8.21
CA SER A 4 31.79 22.94 8.38
C SER A 4 31.15 22.05 7.30
N SER A 5 31.68 20.85 7.05
CA SER A 5 31.16 19.92 6.03
C SER A 5 30.65 18.58 6.60
N GLY A 6 30.53 18.44 7.93
CA GLY A 6 29.99 17.26 8.59
C GLY A 6 28.47 17.35 8.82
N GLY A 7 27.75 16.26 8.55
CA GLY A 7 26.33 16.13 8.92
C GLY A 7 26.12 16.05 10.44
N PHE A 8 24.91 16.30 10.91
CA PHE A 8 24.53 16.10 12.32
C PHE A 8 23.96 14.69 12.51
N ASN A 9 24.59 13.87 13.33
CA ASN A 9 24.24 12.46 13.45
C ASN A 9 22.99 12.28 14.32
N VAL A 10 22.00 11.54 13.82
CA VAL A 10 20.78 11.17 14.55
C VAL A 10 20.52 9.69 14.38
N ASN A 11 20.72 8.92 15.46
CA ASN A 11 20.56 7.46 15.47
C ASN A 11 21.30 6.79 14.29
N GLY A 12 22.57 7.16 14.11
CA GLY A 12 23.43 6.64 13.04
C GLY A 12 23.15 7.19 11.64
N ALA A 13 22.24 8.17 11.49
CA ALA A 13 21.94 8.82 10.22
C ALA A 13 22.53 10.24 10.17
N PRO A 14 23.44 10.56 9.23
CA PRO A 14 24.03 11.90 9.09
C PRO A 14 23.05 12.87 8.40
N LEU A 15 22.34 13.69 9.18
CA LEU A 15 21.38 14.67 8.69
C LEU A 15 22.06 15.98 8.22
N ASP A 16 21.33 16.77 7.42
CA ASP A 16 21.76 18.11 7.04
C ASP A 16 21.86 19.02 8.28
N ARG A 17 23.09 19.44 8.58
CA ARG A 17 23.41 20.27 9.76
C ARG A 17 22.80 21.67 9.69
N GLY A 18 22.47 22.16 8.50
CA GLY A 18 21.75 23.42 8.31
C GLY A 18 20.27 23.34 8.76
N GLN A 19 19.71 22.13 8.81
CA GLN A 19 18.33 21.89 9.23
C GLN A 19 18.21 21.28 10.62
N PHE A 20 19.19 20.45 11.01
CA PHE A 20 19.25 19.77 12.29
C PHE A 20 20.60 20.03 12.96
N ASN A 21 20.57 20.63 14.14
CA ASN A 21 21.75 20.95 14.93
C ASN A 21 21.34 21.02 16.41
N PRO A 22 22.30 21.14 17.34
CA PRO A 22 21.97 21.14 18.75
C PRO A 22 20.97 22.23 19.16
N GLN A 23 20.99 23.41 18.52
CA GLN A 23 20.03 24.47 18.80
C GLN A 23 18.60 24.07 18.41
N VAL A 24 18.41 23.43 17.25
CA VAL A 24 17.11 22.92 16.80
C VAL A 24 16.63 21.79 17.73
N LEU A 25 17.53 20.91 18.19
CA LEU A 25 17.18 19.84 19.14
C LEU A 25 16.87 20.39 20.54
N ARG A 26 17.49 21.50 20.96
CA ARG A 26 17.10 22.22 22.17
C ARG A 26 15.67 22.78 22.08
N GLN A 27 15.23 23.24 20.91
CA GLN A 27 13.84 23.65 20.71
C GLN A 27 12.87 22.45 20.81
N LEU A 28 13.27 21.28 20.29
CA LEU A 28 12.47 20.06 20.37
C LEU A 28 12.31 19.57 21.82
N THR A 29 13.40 19.57 22.59
CA THR A 29 13.37 19.19 24.02
C THR A 29 12.58 20.20 24.86
N GLN A 30 12.68 21.50 24.56
CA GLN A 30 11.83 22.52 25.19
C GLN A 30 10.34 22.29 24.86
N ALA A 31 10.02 21.97 23.61
CA ALA A 31 8.65 21.61 23.22
C ALA A 31 8.16 20.35 23.94
N ALA A 32 9.03 19.33 24.11
CA ALA A 32 8.70 18.13 24.88
C ALA A 32 8.46 18.42 26.36
N GLY A 33 9.30 19.26 26.98
CA GLY A 33 9.15 19.69 28.37
C GLY A 33 7.91 20.52 28.65
N ALA A 34 7.33 21.17 27.62
CA ALA A 34 6.10 21.95 27.72
C ALA A 34 4.82 21.11 27.59
N VAL A 35 4.93 19.81 27.28
CA VAL A 35 3.77 18.92 27.16
C VAL A 35 3.24 18.54 28.55
N PRO A 36 1.95 18.76 28.84
CA PRO A 36 1.35 18.44 30.15
C PRO A 36 0.92 16.96 30.22
N LEU A 37 1.89 16.05 30.27
CA LEU A 37 1.69 14.62 30.50
C LEU A 37 2.09 14.24 31.93
N ASP A 38 1.34 13.34 32.56
CA ASP A 38 1.66 12.84 33.90
C ASP A 38 3.03 12.14 33.91
N GLY A 39 3.91 12.57 34.82
CA GLY A 39 5.28 12.07 34.90
C GLY A 39 6.27 12.73 33.94
N ASN A 40 5.81 13.61 33.02
CA ASN A 40 6.70 14.39 32.17
C ASN A 40 7.40 15.50 32.97
N ASN A 41 8.69 15.71 32.71
CA ASN A 41 9.50 16.68 33.46
C ASN A 41 10.40 17.48 32.52
N ALA A 42 10.25 18.82 32.53
CA ALA A 42 11.11 19.70 31.73
C ALA A 42 12.61 19.56 32.09
N LYS A 43 12.95 19.19 33.33
CA LYS A 43 14.34 19.02 33.77
C LYS A 43 15.03 17.86 33.04
N SER A 44 14.35 16.73 32.80
CA SER A 44 14.94 15.59 32.08
C SER A 44 15.16 15.92 30.60
N TRP A 45 14.25 16.69 29.99
CA TRP A 45 14.43 17.15 28.60
C TRP A 45 15.55 18.18 28.46
N ASN A 46 15.74 19.07 29.43
CA ASN A 46 16.87 19.99 29.44
C ASN A 46 18.20 19.23 29.58
N GLN A 47 18.26 18.21 30.45
CA GLN A 47 19.43 17.33 30.55
C GLN A 47 19.72 16.60 29.24
N LEU A 48 18.68 16.12 28.55
CA LEU A 48 18.84 15.52 27.22
C LEU A 48 19.37 16.53 26.20
N ALA A 49 18.88 17.77 26.23
CA ALA A 49 19.37 18.84 25.36
C ALA A 49 20.87 19.14 25.60
N ASP A 50 21.27 19.20 26.87
CA ASP A 50 22.67 19.44 27.26
C ASP A 50 23.57 18.27 26.81
N THR A 51 23.08 17.03 26.93
CA THR A 51 23.77 15.84 26.39
C THR A 51 23.95 15.92 24.88
N ILE A 52 22.90 16.24 24.13
CA ILE A 52 22.94 16.36 22.66
C ILE A 52 23.88 17.50 22.24
N GLU A 53 23.90 18.62 22.96
CA GLU A 53 24.84 19.72 22.72
C GLU A 53 26.29 19.34 22.99
N HIS A 54 26.53 18.57 24.06
CA HIS A 54 27.87 18.15 24.42
C HIS A 54 28.41 17.07 23.46
N GLN A 55 27.57 16.12 23.07
CA GLN A 55 27.93 15.01 22.18
C GLN A 55 27.87 15.39 20.69
N ASP A 56 27.19 16.48 20.37
CA ASP A 56 26.94 16.94 18.99
C ASP A 56 26.29 15.86 18.09
N GLU A 57 25.48 15.00 18.70
CA GLU A 57 24.66 13.98 18.05
C GLU A 57 23.43 13.62 18.89
N VAL A 58 22.48 12.93 18.28
CA VAL A 58 21.36 12.27 18.96
C VAL A 58 21.62 10.77 18.91
N THR A 59 21.85 10.14 20.05
CA THR A 59 22.12 8.69 20.12
C THR A 59 20.86 7.88 19.80
N LYS A 60 20.99 6.56 19.70
CA LYS A 60 19.84 5.67 19.50
C LYS A 60 18.88 5.73 20.69
N GLU A 61 19.43 5.76 21.90
CA GLU A 61 18.71 5.82 23.15
C GLU A 61 17.94 7.14 23.27
N ASP A 62 18.58 8.26 22.95
CA ASP A 62 17.95 9.59 22.95
C ASP A 62 16.83 9.68 21.91
N PHE A 63 17.07 9.14 20.72
CA PHE A 63 16.06 9.10 19.66
C PHE A 63 14.85 8.23 20.06
N GLU A 64 15.07 7.11 20.74
CA GLU A 64 13.99 6.26 21.23
C GLU A 64 13.20 6.91 22.37
N ALA A 65 13.86 7.71 23.22
CA ALA A 65 13.17 8.53 24.23
C ALA A 65 12.19 9.52 23.57
N PHE A 66 12.61 10.22 22.50
CA PHE A 66 11.70 11.07 21.73
C PHE A 66 10.56 10.28 21.07
N ARG A 67 10.81 9.08 20.54
CA ARG A 67 9.78 8.26 19.88
C ARG A 67 8.75 7.73 20.88
N SER A 68 9.21 7.25 22.03
CA SER A 68 8.36 6.76 23.11
C SER A 68 7.45 7.89 23.60
N PHE A 69 8.03 9.07 23.85
CA PHE A 69 7.25 10.24 24.25
C PHE A 69 6.27 10.70 23.16
N SER A 70 6.64 10.63 21.88
CA SER A 70 5.72 10.90 20.76
C SER A 70 4.52 9.96 20.72
N LYS A 71 4.68 8.70 21.15
CA LYS A 71 3.56 7.76 21.27
C LYS A 71 2.60 8.21 22.36
N GLU A 72 3.11 8.53 23.55
CA GLU A 72 2.29 9.03 24.67
C GLU A 72 1.54 10.32 24.30
N VAL A 73 2.21 11.28 23.65
CA VAL A 73 1.60 12.52 23.14
C VAL A 73 0.44 12.23 22.18
N ARG A 74 0.57 11.22 21.31
CA ARG A 74 -0.48 10.85 20.35
C ARG A 74 -1.67 10.18 21.03
N GLU A 75 -1.41 9.37 22.05
CA GLU A 75 -2.44 8.71 22.85
C GLU A 75 -3.23 9.73 23.66
N GLU A 76 -2.55 10.65 24.35
CA GLU A 76 -3.22 11.71 25.11
C GLU A 76 -4.00 12.66 24.18
N ARG A 77 -3.43 13.05 23.04
CA ARG A 77 -4.16 13.82 22.03
C ARG A 77 -5.45 13.11 21.59
N ARG A 78 -5.41 11.78 21.44
CA ARG A 78 -6.59 10.98 21.07
C ARG A 78 -7.59 10.91 22.21
N ASP A 79 -7.14 10.83 23.46
CA ASP A 79 -8.02 10.73 24.62
C ASP A 79 -8.64 12.08 24.99
N MET A 80 -7.92 13.19 24.82
CA MET A 80 -8.48 14.54 24.88
C MET A 80 -9.60 14.73 23.86
N ARG A 81 -9.45 14.19 22.63
CA ARG A 81 -10.52 14.22 21.61
C ARG A 81 -11.76 13.45 22.04
N LYS A 82 -11.61 12.33 22.75
CA LYS A 82 -12.74 11.50 23.22
C LYS A 82 -13.47 12.12 24.41
N ARG A 83 -12.74 12.81 25.29
CA ARG A 83 -13.27 13.42 26.52
C ARG A 83 -14.03 14.73 26.29
N ALA A 84 -13.92 15.34 25.11
CA ALA A 84 -14.48 16.67 24.82
C ALA A 84 -15.86 16.61 24.10
N PRO A 85 -16.96 17.09 24.70
CA PRO A 85 -18.30 17.10 24.09
C PRO A 85 -18.41 17.90 22.78
N GLY A 86 -17.51 18.86 22.54
CA GLY A 86 -17.48 19.72 21.35
C GLY A 86 -16.25 19.55 20.45
N GLY A 87 -15.38 18.57 20.71
CA GLY A 87 -14.14 18.35 19.95
C GLY A 87 -13.24 19.60 19.89
N TYR A 88 -12.73 19.95 18.69
CA TYR A 88 -11.81 21.08 18.48
C TYR A 88 -12.44 22.48 18.64
N ARG A 89 -13.76 22.57 18.81
CA ARG A 89 -14.45 23.85 18.96
C ARG A 89 -14.44 24.37 20.39
N ASP A 90 -14.01 23.56 21.36
CA ASP A 90 -13.79 24.00 22.74
C ASP A 90 -12.45 24.74 22.85
N PRO A 91 -12.43 26.04 23.19
CA PRO A 91 -11.21 26.83 23.33
C PRO A 91 -10.21 26.26 24.35
N LYS A 92 -10.70 25.58 25.41
CA LYS A 92 -9.84 24.97 26.43
C LYS A 92 -9.11 23.75 25.88
N VAL A 93 -9.81 22.93 25.11
CA VAL A 93 -9.21 21.77 24.42
C VAL A 93 -8.25 22.23 23.34
N ALA A 94 -8.62 23.25 22.55
CA ALA A 94 -7.74 23.82 21.54
C ALA A 94 -6.43 24.36 22.13
N ALA A 95 -6.50 25.08 23.26
CA ALA A 95 -5.32 25.56 23.98
C ALA A 95 -4.47 24.41 24.55
N ALA A 96 -5.10 23.40 25.16
CA ALA A 96 -4.41 22.24 25.70
C ALA A 96 -3.67 21.42 24.64
N LEU A 97 -4.15 21.42 23.38
CA LEU A 97 -3.53 20.71 22.27
C LEU A 97 -2.30 21.41 21.67
N VAL A 98 -2.09 22.70 21.94
CA VAL A 98 -0.98 23.48 21.33
C VAL A 98 0.38 22.86 21.63
N PRO A 99 0.76 22.57 22.90
CA PRO A 99 2.08 22.00 23.20
C PRO A 99 2.27 20.62 22.55
N LEU A 100 1.24 19.78 22.55
CA LEU A 100 1.25 18.45 21.93
C LEU A 100 1.48 18.55 20.42
N ASN A 101 0.85 19.52 19.76
CA ASN A 101 0.98 19.74 18.32
C ASN A 101 2.32 20.35 17.93
N VAL A 102 2.88 21.26 18.74
CA VAL A 102 4.21 21.83 18.51
C VAL A 102 5.26 20.73 18.58
N PHE A 103 5.24 19.90 19.62
CA PHE A 103 6.15 18.77 19.74
C PHE A 103 5.97 17.73 18.61
N ASP A 104 4.74 17.25 18.35
CA ASP A 104 4.51 16.21 17.32
C ASP A 104 4.92 16.70 15.92
N THR A 105 4.72 18.00 15.61
CA THR A 105 5.16 18.60 14.35
C THR A 105 6.69 18.58 14.21
N GLN A 106 7.43 18.99 15.25
CA GLN A 106 8.89 18.99 15.20
C GLN A 106 9.47 17.57 15.19
N MET A 107 8.90 16.66 15.99
CA MET A 107 9.33 15.27 16.01
C MET A 107 9.07 14.55 14.68
N LYS A 108 7.98 14.88 13.97
CA LYS A 108 7.73 14.38 12.61
C LYS A 108 8.83 14.80 11.65
N LYS A 109 9.26 16.06 11.66
CA LYS A 109 10.35 16.55 10.80
C LYS A 109 11.65 15.77 11.05
N LEU A 110 12.02 15.56 12.32
CA LEU A 110 13.22 14.79 12.70
C LEU A 110 13.12 13.33 12.25
N THR A 111 11.98 12.69 12.51
CA THR A 111 11.72 11.28 12.12
C THR A 111 11.74 11.11 10.61
N GLU A 112 11.14 12.04 9.87
CA GLU A 112 11.16 12.05 8.42
C GLU A 112 12.60 12.15 7.91
N ALA A 113 13.36 13.13 8.36
CA ALA A 113 14.74 13.33 7.91
C ALA A 113 15.64 12.11 8.22
N GLN A 114 15.50 11.51 9.40
CA GLN A 114 16.19 10.29 9.79
C GLN A 114 15.84 9.14 8.86
N ARG A 115 14.54 8.90 8.60
CA ARG A 115 14.06 7.84 7.72
C ARG A 115 14.58 7.98 6.29
N LEU A 116 14.57 9.20 5.72
CA LEU A 116 15.13 9.47 4.40
C LEU A 116 16.60 9.09 4.34
N THR A 117 17.37 9.55 5.33
CA THR A 117 18.82 9.39 5.35
C THR A 117 19.23 7.94 5.56
N THR A 118 18.55 7.21 6.46
CA THR A 118 18.74 5.77 6.61
C THR A 118 18.35 5.02 5.33
N ALA A 119 17.28 5.43 4.64
CA ALA A 119 16.95 4.84 3.34
C ALA A 119 17.99 5.17 2.27
N LYS A 120 18.61 6.37 2.29
CA LYS A 120 19.72 6.71 1.38
C LYS A 120 20.88 5.77 1.60
N ALA A 121 21.25 5.55 2.86
CA ALA A 121 22.31 4.64 3.24
C ALA A 121 21.97 3.18 2.87
N ALA A 122 20.74 2.73 3.12
CA ALA A 122 20.28 1.39 2.75
C ALA A 122 20.24 1.19 1.23
N VAL A 123 19.76 2.17 0.47
CA VAL A 123 19.78 2.16 -1.00
C VAL A 123 21.22 2.15 -1.49
N ALA A 124 22.10 3.00 -0.97
CA ALA A 124 23.51 3.03 -1.35
C ALA A 124 24.24 1.71 -1.01
N ALA A 125 23.98 1.12 0.15
CA ALA A 125 24.56 -0.16 0.58
C ALA A 125 24.01 -1.34 -0.25
N ALA A 126 22.72 -1.33 -0.57
CA ALA A 126 22.09 -2.33 -1.44
C ALA A 126 22.47 -2.14 -2.91
N ALA A 127 22.94 -0.96 -3.29
CA ALA A 127 23.20 -0.60 -4.68
C ALA A 127 24.55 -1.06 -5.22
N GLY A 128 25.58 -1.17 -4.40
CA GLY A 128 26.94 -0.98 -4.93
C GLY A 128 27.02 0.36 -5.69
N ALA A 129 28.05 0.58 -6.52
CA ALA A 129 28.17 1.80 -7.32
C ALA A 129 27.08 1.99 -8.42
N SER A 130 25.91 1.34 -8.31
CA SER A 130 25.01 1.07 -9.44
C SER A 130 23.53 0.98 -9.05
N PHE A 131 22.99 2.02 -8.43
CA PHE A 131 21.54 2.28 -8.45
C PHE A 131 21.26 3.49 -9.34
N GLY A 132 20.03 3.55 -9.89
CA GLY A 132 19.53 4.70 -10.64
C GLY A 132 19.44 5.97 -9.79
N ALA A 133 18.47 6.85 -10.03
CA ALA A 133 18.31 8.06 -9.21
C ALA A 133 18.15 7.68 -7.72
N ALA A 134 19.26 7.68 -6.97
CA ALA A 134 19.35 7.14 -5.63
C ALA A 134 18.28 7.75 -4.74
N ASN A 135 17.97 9.03 -4.98
CA ASN A 135 16.97 9.78 -4.25
C ASN A 135 15.52 9.34 -4.51
N VAL A 136 15.14 8.82 -5.69
CA VAL A 136 13.78 8.30 -5.97
C VAL A 136 13.56 6.94 -5.33
N VAL A 137 14.52 6.04 -5.48
CA VAL A 137 14.46 4.73 -4.83
C VAL A 137 14.55 4.91 -3.32
N THR A 138 15.39 5.82 -2.85
CA THR A 138 15.45 6.24 -1.45
C THR A 138 14.10 6.77 -1.00
N ALA A 139 13.46 7.65 -1.77
CA ALA A 139 12.16 8.19 -1.39
C ALA A 139 11.10 7.09 -1.37
N TYR A 140 11.09 6.17 -2.32
CA TYR A 140 10.19 5.01 -2.29
C TYR A 140 10.45 4.08 -1.09
N HIS A 141 11.73 3.81 -0.79
CA HIS A 141 12.17 2.96 0.32
C HIS A 141 11.88 3.59 1.68
N ALA A 142 12.16 4.88 1.83
CA ALA A 142 11.82 5.63 3.04
C ALA A 142 10.32 5.86 3.15
N TYR A 143 9.60 6.10 2.06
CA TYR A 143 8.35 6.86 2.09
C TYR A 143 7.25 6.35 1.16
N ALA A 144 6.90 5.07 1.24
CA ALA A 144 5.65 4.55 0.71
C ALA A 144 4.34 5.19 1.30
N ASN A 145 4.43 6.39 1.92
CA ASN A 145 3.35 7.29 2.35
C ASN A 145 3.92 8.68 2.76
N LEU A 146 4.29 9.57 1.81
CA LEU A 146 4.67 10.98 2.11
C LEU A 146 3.59 11.99 1.66
N PRO A 147 3.47 13.14 2.35
CA PRO A 147 2.81 14.33 1.83
C PRO A 147 3.55 14.90 0.61
N LYS A 148 2.77 15.49 -0.31
CA LYS A 148 3.19 16.05 -1.62
C LYS A 148 4.48 16.88 -1.61
N SER A 149 4.78 17.65 -0.56
CA SER A 149 5.92 18.57 -0.51
C SER A 149 7.29 17.87 -0.58
N GLY A 150 7.46 16.74 0.10
CA GLY A 150 8.73 15.98 0.08
C GLY A 150 9.00 15.33 -1.28
N LEU A 151 7.95 14.91 -1.98
CA LEU A 151 8.02 14.39 -3.35
C LEU A 151 8.34 15.51 -4.35
N ASN A 152 7.72 16.69 -4.19
CA ASN A 152 7.93 17.84 -5.08
C ASN A 152 9.37 18.36 -5.08
N ASN A 153 10.00 18.50 -3.91
CA ASN A 153 11.40 18.94 -3.83
C ASN A 153 12.37 17.96 -4.48
N LEU A 154 12.04 16.66 -4.42
CA LEU A 154 12.81 15.61 -5.06
C LEU A 154 12.66 15.63 -6.58
N VAL A 155 11.44 15.81 -7.08
CA VAL A 155 11.16 15.95 -8.51
C VAL A 155 11.85 17.19 -9.08
N GLN A 156 11.81 18.34 -8.40
CA GLN A 156 12.53 19.55 -8.83
C GLN A 156 14.04 19.34 -8.96
N ALA A 157 14.65 18.60 -8.02
CA ALA A 157 16.08 18.27 -8.08
C ALA A 157 16.44 17.29 -9.22
N MET A 158 15.47 16.56 -9.75
CA MET A 158 15.66 15.68 -10.92
C MET A 158 15.45 16.43 -12.24
N GLU A 159 14.52 17.37 -12.26
CA GLU A 159 14.24 18.23 -13.43
C GLU A 159 15.37 19.23 -13.70
N SER A 160 16.18 19.57 -12.70
CA SER A 160 17.31 20.49 -12.87
C SER A 160 18.51 19.89 -13.63
N GLU A 161 18.58 18.58 -13.85
CA GLU A 161 19.58 17.94 -14.74
C GLU A 161 18.95 16.85 -15.63
N PRO A 162 18.21 17.24 -16.69
CA PRO A 162 17.64 16.29 -17.64
C PRO A 162 18.75 15.61 -18.47
N GLY A 163 18.75 14.27 -18.56
CA GLY A 163 19.47 13.54 -19.62
C GLY A 163 20.72 12.72 -19.23
N LYS A 164 21.12 12.65 -17.96
CA LYS A 164 22.24 11.77 -17.51
C LYS A 164 21.83 10.33 -17.14
N LEU A 165 20.65 9.88 -17.57
CA LEU A 165 20.03 8.64 -17.10
C LEU A 165 20.35 7.43 -17.99
N SER A 166 21.62 7.06 -18.08
CA SER A 166 22.03 5.76 -18.62
C SER A 166 23.26 5.29 -17.86
N PHE A 167 23.09 4.20 -17.09
CA PHE A 167 24.19 3.52 -16.41
C PHE A 167 24.37 2.12 -17.00
N PRO A 168 25.58 1.53 -16.93
CA PRO A 168 25.89 0.29 -17.61
C PRO A 168 24.94 -0.85 -17.21
N GLY A 169 24.25 -1.43 -18.20
CA GLY A 169 23.47 -2.66 -18.04
C GLY A 169 22.02 -2.51 -17.56
N ASN A 170 21.54 -1.31 -17.20
CA ASN A 170 20.10 -1.04 -17.07
C ASN A 170 19.63 -0.13 -18.20
N LYS A 171 18.43 -0.40 -18.72
CA LYS A 171 17.68 0.51 -19.58
C LYS A 171 16.50 1.02 -18.77
N VAL A 172 16.36 2.35 -18.66
CA VAL A 172 15.29 2.99 -17.89
C VAL A 172 14.58 3.98 -18.78
N GLU A 173 13.26 3.88 -18.81
CA GLU A 173 12.37 4.79 -19.52
C GLU A 173 11.39 5.41 -18.51
N GLN A 174 11.34 6.74 -18.47
CA GLN A 174 10.37 7.47 -17.66
C GLN A 174 9.03 7.54 -18.39
N VAL A 175 7.95 7.29 -17.66
CA VAL A 175 6.58 7.30 -18.21
C VAL A 175 5.67 8.11 -17.28
N HIS A 176 4.90 9.03 -17.85
CA HIS A 176 4.09 9.99 -17.10
C HIS A 176 2.64 10.03 -17.61
N GLN A 177 1.70 10.28 -16.70
CA GLN A 177 0.29 10.55 -17.00
C GLN A 177 -0.33 9.47 -17.93
N GLU A 178 -0.93 9.87 -19.06
CA GLU A 178 -1.54 8.94 -20.02
C GLU A 178 -0.55 7.87 -20.54
N ASN A 179 0.73 8.21 -20.65
CA ASN A 179 1.74 7.28 -21.15
C ASN A 179 2.02 6.17 -20.13
N LEU A 180 1.80 6.42 -18.83
CA LEU A 180 1.94 5.39 -17.80
C LEU A 180 0.87 4.30 -17.95
N TRP A 181 -0.38 4.68 -18.19
CA TRP A 181 -1.47 3.73 -18.47
C TRP A 181 -1.21 2.95 -19.77
N ARG A 182 -0.79 3.65 -20.83
CA ARG A 182 -0.39 3.01 -22.10
C ARG A 182 0.75 2.02 -21.89
N SER A 183 1.79 2.38 -21.14
CA SER A 183 2.92 1.48 -20.86
C SER A 183 2.52 0.25 -20.07
N MET A 184 1.60 0.36 -19.10
CA MET A 184 1.07 -0.81 -18.39
C MET A 184 0.37 -1.78 -19.35
N ASN A 185 -0.50 -1.27 -20.22
CA ASN A 185 -1.21 -2.07 -21.21
C ASN A 185 -0.25 -2.68 -22.24
N ASN A 186 0.67 -1.88 -22.79
CA ASN A 186 1.66 -2.32 -23.77
C ASN A 186 2.55 -3.43 -23.21
N LEU A 187 2.99 -3.35 -21.95
CA LEU A 187 3.76 -4.43 -21.34
C LEU A 187 2.97 -5.74 -21.28
N LEU A 188 1.69 -5.70 -20.92
CA LEU A 188 0.86 -6.91 -20.89
C LEU A 188 0.63 -7.46 -22.31
N ASP A 189 0.45 -6.59 -23.31
CA ASP A 189 0.28 -6.99 -24.70
C ASP A 189 1.56 -7.60 -25.28
N GLU A 190 2.73 -7.03 -24.96
CA GLU A 190 4.05 -7.60 -25.27
C GLU A 190 4.22 -8.99 -24.65
N GLY A 191 3.78 -9.18 -23.40
CA GLY A 191 3.78 -10.47 -22.72
C GLY A 191 2.99 -11.52 -23.49
N THR A 192 1.74 -11.20 -23.85
CA THR A 192 0.87 -12.07 -24.64
C THR A 192 1.48 -12.38 -26.00
N ALA A 193 2.01 -11.38 -26.71
CA ALA A 193 2.65 -11.56 -28.00
C ALA A 193 3.89 -12.46 -27.91
N SER A 194 4.72 -12.29 -26.88
CA SER A 194 5.90 -13.14 -26.62
C SER A 194 5.51 -14.60 -26.43
N ALA A 195 4.46 -14.87 -25.65
CA ALA A 195 3.96 -16.22 -25.41
C ALA A 195 3.44 -16.88 -26.68
N LYS A 196 2.63 -16.15 -27.46
CA LYS A 196 2.12 -16.59 -28.78
C LYS A 196 3.26 -16.86 -29.78
N ALA A 197 4.39 -16.16 -29.66
CA ALA A 197 5.60 -16.40 -30.44
C ALA A 197 6.46 -17.57 -29.91
N GLY A 198 5.94 -18.39 -28.98
CA GLY A 198 6.64 -19.54 -28.40
C GLY A 198 7.70 -19.17 -27.35
N LYS A 199 7.69 -17.92 -26.85
CA LYS A 199 8.63 -17.41 -25.84
C LYS A 199 7.85 -16.99 -24.59
N PRO A 200 7.26 -17.93 -23.84
CA PRO A 200 6.51 -17.59 -22.64
C PRO A 200 7.39 -16.94 -21.58
N VAL A 201 6.86 -15.91 -20.94
CA VAL A 201 7.48 -15.11 -19.89
C VAL A 201 6.72 -15.23 -18.58
N GLU A 202 7.27 -14.67 -17.51
CA GLU A 202 6.57 -14.51 -16.24
C GLU A 202 6.03 -13.08 -16.13
N VAL A 203 4.75 -12.97 -15.76
CA VAL A 203 4.03 -11.74 -15.47
C VAL A 203 3.76 -11.66 -13.97
N ASN A 204 4.16 -10.57 -13.33
CA ASN A 204 3.95 -10.35 -11.90
C ASN A 204 3.25 -9.03 -11.67
N ALA A 205 2.05 -9.06 -11.10
CA ALA A 205 1.26 -7.89 -10.78
C ALA A 205 1.16 -7.71 -9.26
N GLN A 206 1.67 -6.59 -8.75
CA GLN A 206 1.58 -6.24 -7.33
C GLN A 206 0.90 -4.89 -7.16
N TYR A 207 -0.30 -4.89 -6.60
CA TYR A 207 -1.13 -3.70 -6.56
C TYR A 207 -1.91 -3.55 -5.26
N TYR A 208 -1.96 -2.31 -4.77
CA TYR A 208 -2.97 -1.86 -3.82
C TYR A 208 -4.39 -2.08 -4.38
N GLU A 209 -4.63 -1.60 -5.60
CA GLU A 209 -5.91 -1.75 -6.30
C GLU A 209 -5.70 -2.33 -7.69
N LEU A 210 -6.37 -3.45 -7.94
CA LEU A 210 -6.43 -4.17 -9.22
C LEU A 210 -7.89 -4.50 -9.49
N THR A 211 -8.63 -3.54 -10.04
CA THR A 211 -10.08 -3.64 -10.32
C THR A 211 -10.43 -3.27 -11.76
N SER A 212 -9.47 -2.79 -12.56
CA SER A 212 -9.69 -2.54 -13.97
C SER A 212 -9.93 -3.85 -14.71
N GLN A 213 -11.12 -3.99 -15.29
CA GLN A 213 -11.49 -5.17 -16.06
C GLN A 213 -10.56 -5.35 -17.27
N ALA A 214 -10.21 -4.27 -17.98
CA ALA A 214 -9.21 -4.33 -19.06
C ALA A 214 -7.86 -4.94 -18.61
N ILE A 215 -7.37 -4.59 -17.41
CA ILE A 215 -6.12 -5.16 -16.88
C ILE A 215 -6.32 -6.60 -16.43
N LEU A 216 -7.44 -6.93 -15.76
CA LEU A 216 -7.77 -8.31 -15.36
C LEU A 216 -7.86 -9.24 -16.59
N GLY A 217 -8.54 -8.80 -17.65
CA GLY A 217 -8.63 -9.52 -18.92
C GLY A 217 -7.25 -9.73 -19.55
N LYS A 218 -6.40 -8.68 -19.60
CA LYS A 218 -5.02 -8.82 -20.11
C LYS A 218 -4.15 -9.77 -19.28
N LEU A 219 -4.34 -9.83 -17.97
CA LEU A 219 -3.67 -10.81 -17.12
C LEU A 219 -4.14 -12.23 -17.42
N ALA A 220 -5.45 -12.44 -17.61
CA ALA A 220 -6.01 -13.73 -18.02
C ALA A 220 -5.51 -14.14 -19.42
N ASP A 221 -5.52 -13.22 -20.40
CA ASP A 221 -5.00 -13.45 -21.75
C ASP A 221 -3.53 -13.87 -21.76
N ASN A 222 -2.72 -13.26 -20.90
CA ASN A 222 -1.33 -13.65 -20.72
C ASN A 222 -1.21 -15.11 -20.27
N ALA A 223 -2.00 -15.51 -19.28
CA ALA A 223 -2.00 -16.89 -18.79
C ALA A 223 -2.50 -17.89 -19.83
N ALA A 224 -3.59 -17.54 -20.53
CA ALA A 224 -4.16 -18.34 -21.62
C ALA A 224 -3.16 -18.51 -22.79
N ALA A 225 -2.35 -17.49 -23.06
CA ALA A 225 -1.29 -17.56 -24.07
C ALA A 225 -0.06 -18.39 -23.63
N GLY A 226 -0.03 -18.89 -22.38
CA GLY A 226 1.03 -19.75 -21.84
C GLY A 226 2.03 -19.07 -20.92
N ASN A 227 1.84 -17.78 -20.58
CA ASN A 227 2.65 -17.13 -19.57
C ASN A 227 2.29 -17.60 -18.17
N LYS A 228 3.25 -17.45 -17.24
CA LYS A 228 2.99 -17.61 -15.81
C LYS A 228 2.58 -16.27 -15.24
N VAL A 229 1.38 -16.19 -14.68
CA VAL A 229 0.85 -14.96 -14.11
C VAL A 229 0.78 -15.10 -12.59
N ARG A 230 1.41 -14.18 -11.86
CA ARG A 230 1.40 -14.16 -10.40
C ARG A 230 0.89 -12.81 -9.92
N VAL A 231 -0.08 -12.84 -9.02
CA VAL A 231 -0.77 -11.66 -8.52
C VAL A 231 -0.61 -11.60 -7.00
N ASN A 232 -0.19 -10.44 -6.50
CA ASN A 232 -0.15 -10.14 -5.08
C ASN A 232 -0.89 -8.82 -4.83
N VAL A 233 -1.96 -8.86 -4.08
CA VAL A 233 -2.85 -7.70 -3.92
C VAL A 233 -3.10 -7.37 -2.47
N ASP A 234 -3.43 -6.11 -2.23
CA ASP A 234 -3.95 -5.67 -0.95
C ASP A 234 -5.38 -6.22 -0.77
N PRO A 235 -5.71 -6.85 0.37
CA PRO A 235 -7.02 -7.47 0.57
C PRO A 235 -8.17 -6.46 0.73
N GLY A 236 -7.88 -5.16 0.87
CA GLY A 236 -8.85 -4.13 1.23
C GLY A 236 -9.05 -4.03 2.74
N HIS A 237 -10.03 -3.22 3.16
CA HIS A 237 -10.31 -2.95 4.56
C HIS A 237 -11.65 -3.51 4.99
N LEU A 238 -11.69 -4.01 6.22
CA LEU A 238 -12.94 -4.32 6.93
C LEU A 238 -13.23 -3.32 8.04
N LEU A 239 -12.39 -2.29 8.19
CA LEU A 239 -12.54 -1.25 9.21
C LEU A 239 -12.84 0.09 8.55
N PRO A 240 -13.70 0.92 9.15
CA PRO A 240 -14.02 2.23 8.62
C PRO A 240 -12.78 3.14 8.69
N TYR A 241 -12.51 3.87 7.60
CA TYR A 241 -11.42 4.85 7.58
C TYR A 241 -11.70 6.04 8.51
N LYS A 242 -12.98 6.46 8.59
CA LYS A 242 -13.48 7.52 9.49
C LYS A 242 -14.89 7.15 9.98
N GLY A 243 -15.20 7.54 11.21
CA GLY A 243 -16.52 7.30 11.81
C GLY A 243 -16.75 5.83 12.17
N THR A 244 -18.02 5.44 12.21
CA THR A 244 -18.47 4.09 12.60
C THR A 244 -18.96 3.24 11.44
N THR A 245 -19.28 3.86 10.30
CA THR A 245 -19.82 3.21 9.11
C THR A 245 -18.71 2.79 8.17
N LEU A 246 -18.71 1.51 7.78
CA LEU A 246 -17.85 0.99 6.72
C LEU A 246 -18.55 1.19 5.38
N ASP A 247 -17.98 2.04 4.52
CA ASP A 247 -18.32 2.00 3.10
C ASP A 247 -17.51 0.88 2.43
N ALA A 248 -18.20 -0.13 1.94
CA ALA A 248 -17.62 -1.35 1.39
C ALA A 248 -17.79 -1.45 -0.13
N ASP A 249 -18.17 -0.38 -0.85
CA ASP A 249 -18.48 -0.46 -2.29
C ASP A 249 -17.35 -1.06 -3.14
N ASP A 250 -16.09 -0.72 -2.86
CA ASP A 250 -14.91 -1.19 -3.60
C ASP A 250 -14.48 -2.62 -3.24
N LEU A 251 -14.85 -3.12 -2.06
CA LEU A 251 -14.34 -4.39 -1.55
C LEU A 251 -14.83 -5.59 -2.37
N PRO A 252 -16.15 -5.78 -2.62
CA PRO A 252 -16.62 -6.86 -3.48
C PRO A 252 -16.05 -6.78 -4.89
N ASP A 253 -15.84 -5.58 -5.43
CA ASP A 253 -15.28 -5.41 -6.77
C ASP A 253 -13.85 -5.94 -6.85
N LYS A 254 -13.04 -5.65 -5.84
CA LYS A 254 -11.69 -6.23 -5.71
C LYS A 254 -11.73 -7.75 -5.57
N LEU A 255 -12.55 -8.25 -4.65
CA LEU A 255 -12.68 -9.69 -4.39
C LEU A 255 -13.18 -10.45 -5.62
N ARG A 256 -14.13 -9.88 -6.37
CA ARG A 256 -14.63 -10.41 -7.63
C ARG A 256 -13.49 -10.55 -8.63
N GLY A 257 -12.68 -9.52 -8.83
CA GLY A 257 -11.53 -9.59 -9.74
C GLY A 257 -10.53 -10.70 -9.41
N LEU A 258 -10.37 -11.04 -8.13
CA LEU A 258 -9.53 -12.17 -7.73
C LEU A 258 -10.16 -13.52 -8.06
N LEU A 259 -11.48 -13.67 -7.90
CA LEU A 259 -12.19 -14.88 -8.33
C LEU A 259 -12.12 -15.04 -9.85
N GLN A 260 -12.32 -13.95 -10.61
CA GLN A 260 -12.19 -13.96 -12.07
C GLN A 260 -10.81 -14.46 -12.52
N LEU A 261 -9.74 -14.03 -11.85
CA LEU A 261 -8.39 -14.48 -12.14
C LEU A 261 -8.11 -15.91 -11.64
N ALA A 262 -8.78 -16.36 -10.57
CA ALA A 262 -8.64 -17.72 -10.07
C ALA A 262 -9.26 -18.73 -11.03
N ASP A 263 -10.38 -18.35 -11.66
CA ASP A 263 -11.11 -19.16 -12.65
C ASP A 263 -10.54 -19.02 -14.07
N ALA A 264 -9.68 -18.02 -14.30
CA ALA A 264 -9.09 -17.79 -15.62
C ALA A 264 -8.24 -18.97 -16.11
N PRO A 265 -8.30 -19.31 -17.42
CA PRO A 265 -7.53 -20.42 -17.97
C PRO A 265 -6.02 -20.14 -17.94
N GLY A 266 -5.23 -21.20 -17.71
CA GLY A 266 -3.77 -21.15 -17.74
C GLY A 266 -3.09 -21.15 -16.36
N ASP A 267 -1.84 -20.66 -16.32
CA ASP A 267 -1.01 -20.65 -15.10
C ASP A 267 -1.13 -19.31 -14.36
N VAL A 268 -2.31 -19.04 -13.79
CA VAL A 268 -2.55 -17.93 -12.86
C VAL A 268 -2.41 -18.39 -11.41
N ALA A 269 -1.76 -17.57 -10.57
CA ALA A 269 -1.79 -17.77 -9.13
C ALA A 269 -1.85 -16.44 -8.37
N ILE A 270 -2.61 -16.40 -7.29
CA ILE A 270 -3.01 -15.19 -6.58
C ILE A 270 -2.63 -15.31 -5.10
N SER A 271 -2.24 -14.19 -4.49
CA SER A 271 -1.99 -14.08 -3.06
C SER A 271 -2.51 -12.75 -2.53
N MET A 272 -2.96 -12.74 -1.27
CA MET A 272 -3.34 -11.52 -0.57
C MET A 272 -2.26 -11.14 0.43
N TYR A 273 -1.79 -9.90 0.37
CA TYR A 273 -0.76 -9.41 1.28
C TYR A 273 -1.29 -9.34 2.72
N PRO A 274 -0.59 -9.90 3.72
CA PRO A 274 -1.04 -9.86 5.11
C PRO A 274 -0.72 -8.51 5.76
N VAL A 275 -1.58 -7.55 5.43
CA VAL A 275 -1.56 -6.15 5.86
C VAL A 275 -1.46 -6.02 7.37
N ASN A 276 -2.39 -6.62 8.12
CA ASN A 276 -2.39 -6.49 9.58
C ASN A 276 -1.10 -7.05 10.20
N LYS A 277 -0.62 -8.20 9.73
CA LYS A 277 0.62 -8.83 10.21
C LYS A 277 1.87 -8.00 9.95
N HIS A 278 2.00 -7.40 8.76
CA HIS A 278 3.24 -6.73 8.36
C HIS A 278 3.25 -5.22 8.49
N LEU A 279 2.08 -4.58 8.49
CA LEU A 279 1.94 -3.14 8.64
C LEU A 279 1.47 -2.75 10.06
N GLY A 280 0.95 -3.71 10.82
CA GLY A 280 0.57 -3.53 12.23
C GLY A 280 -0.87 -3.07 12.46
N SER A 281 -1.63 -2.82 11.38
CA SER A 281 -3.06 -2.50 11.44
C SER A 281 -3.79 -2.97 10.19
N GLY A 282 -5.00 -3.52 10.36
CA GLY A 282 -5.95 -3.80 9.27
C GLY A 282 -6.57 -2.55 8.62
N THR A 283 -6.16 -1.35 9.03
CA THR A 283 -6.49 -0.06 8.39
C THR A 283 -5.35 0.49 7.52
N ASP A 284 -4.18 -0.15 7.56
CA ASP A 284 -3.05 0.21 6.69
C ASP A 284 -3.19 -0.47 5.34
N LEU A 285 -2.40 -0.01 4.37
CA LEU A 285 -2.52 -0.46 2.98
C LEU A 285 -1.16 -0.88 2.41
N MET A 286 -1.18 -1.93 1.61
CA MET A 286 -0.05 -2.30 0.77
C MET A 286 0.01 -1.34 -0.43
N HIS A 287 0.75 -0.25 -0.31
CA HIS A 287 0.90 0.78 -1.36
C HIS A 287 1.82 0.38 -2.53
N ARG A 288 1.98 -0.91 -2.84
CA ARG A 288 2.79 -1.34 -4.00
C ARG A 288 1.99 -1.21 -5.29
N LYS A 289 2.70 -0.88 -6.37
CA LYS A 289 2.18 -0.65 -7.73
C LYS A 289 3.27 -1.04 -8.73
N GLY A 290 3.43 -2.34 -8.90
CA GLY A 290 4.50 -2.93 -9.68
C GLY A 290 3.95 -3.93 -10.69
N LEU A 291 4.42 -3.84 -11.92
CA LEU A 291 4.14 -4.82 -12.96
C LEU A 291 5.45 -5.28 -13.59
N ARG A 292 5.73 -6.58 -13.54
CA ARG A 292 6.84 -7.18 -14.29
C ARG A 292 6.28 -7.98 -15.44
N VAL A 293 6.86 -7.84 -16.63
CA VAL A 293 6.64 -8.73 -17.78
C VAL A 293 8.01 -9.12 -18.35
N GLY A 294 8.37 -10.39 -18.21
CA GLY A 294 9.69 -10.88 -18.62
C GLY A 294 10.82 -10.19 -17.86
N ASP A 295 11.67 -9.46 -18.57
CA ASP A 295 12.81 -8.73 -18.00
C ASP A 295 12.52 -7.25 -17.70
N LYS A 296 11.33 -6.76 -18.09
CA LYS A 296 10.88 -5.40 -17.83
C LYS A 296 10.09 -5.34 -16.53
N PHE A 297 10.30 -4.28 -15.76
CA PHE A 297 9.56 -3.96 -14.55
C PHE A 297 9.07 -2.51 -14.63
N LEU A 298 7.75 -2.33 -14.65
CA LEU A 298 7.09 -1.05 -14.43
C LEU A 298 6.94 -0.80 -12.93
N LEU A 299 7.64 0.21 -12.43
CA LEU A 299 7.45 0.77 -11.10
C LEU A 299 6.63 2.05 -11.22
N SER A 300 5.49 2.12 -10.54
CA SER A 300 4.47 3.15 -10.82
C SER A 300 3.90 3.79 -9.56
N GLY A 301 3.48 5.04 -9.66
CA GLY A 301 2.57 5.71 -8.71
C GLY A 301 1.08 5.42 -8.97
N MET A 302 0.75 4.81 -10.11
CA MET A 302 -0.60 4.53 -10.58
C MET A 302 -1.12 3.13 -10.17
N ASN A 303 -2.37 3.05 -9.71
CA ASN A 303 -3.10 1.80 -9.46
C ASN A 303 -3.57 1.15 -10.79
N ALA A 304 -4.13 -0.05 -10.73
CA ALA A 304 -4.76 -0.72 -11.87
C ALA A 304 -6.29 -0.73 -11.73
N ASN A 305 -6.91 0.46 -11.62
CA ASN A 305 -8.36 0.65 -11.53
C ASN A 305 -8.90 1.44 -12.76
N GLY A 306 -10.22 1.38 -13.00
CA GLY A 306 -10.87 1.91 -14.21
C GLY A 306 -10.81 3.42 -14.45
N GLY A 307 -10.25 4.22 -13.53
CA GLY A 307 -10.03 5.67 -13.70
C GLY A 307 -8.57 6.09 -13.60
N SER A 308 -7.65 5.15 -13.38
CA SER A 308 -6.24 5.45 -13.13
C SER A 308 -5.54 6.14 -14.30
N GLY A 309 -5.98 5.90 -15.54
CA GLY A 309 -5.40 6.53 -16.72
C GLY A 309 -5.62 8.05 -16.83
N GLU A 310 -6.57 8.60 -16.07
CA GLU A 310 -6.86 10.04 -16.02
C GLU A 310 -6.08 10.75 -14.89
N ASN A 311 -5.43 9.99 -14.00
CA ASN A 311 -4.68 10.53 -12.88
C ASN A 311 -3.29 11.05 -13.31
N ILE A 312 -2.85 12.13 -12.64
CA ILE A 312 -1.49 12.63 -12.77
C ILE A 312 -0.57 11.77 -11.90
N ASP A 313 -0.02 10.72 -12.50
CA ASP A 313 0.97 9.83 -11.89
C ASP A 313 2.25 9.73 -12.74
N ALA A 314 3.31 9.20 -12.13
CA ALA A 314 4.59 8.94 -12.79
C ALA A 314 5.10 7.53 -12.49
N GLY A 315 5.90 7.00 -13.41
CA GLY A 315 6.49 5.68 -13.30
C GLY A 315 7.74 5.52 -14.15
N TYR A 316 8.34 4.34 -14.03
CA TYR A 316 9.57 3.96 -14.72
C TYR A 316 9.44 2.54 -15.25
N VAL A 317 9.67 2.35 -16.54
CA VAL A 317 9.92 1.02 -17.11
C VAL A 317 11.42 0.76 -16.99
N ILE A 318 11.77 -0.30 -16.30
CA ILE A 318 13.15 -0.66 -15.95
C ILE A 318 13.45 -2.04 -16.53
N GLU A 319 14.54 -2.17 -17.25
CA GLU A 319 15.09 -3.43 -17.74
C GLU A 319 16.54 -3.57 -17.27
N GLY A 320 16.93 -4.77 -16.82
CA GLY A 320 18.30 -5.05 -16.34
C GLY A 320 18.39 -5.46 -14.86
N PRO A 321 19.58 -5.38 -14.23
CA PRO A 321 19.80 -5.78 -12.84
C PRO A 321 18.81 -5.21 -11.82
N ALA A 322 18.35 -3.97 -11.98
CA ALA A 322 17.42 -3.33 -11.07
C ALA A 322 16.01 -3.97 -11.12
N ALA A 323 15.52 -4.29 -12.33
CA ALA A 323 14.26 -5.01 -12.51
C ALA A 323 14.30 -6.36 -11.77
N ARG A 324 15.42 -7.10 -11.88
CA ARG A 324 15.60 -8.39 -11.17
C ARG A 324 15.56 -8.27 -9.65
N LYS A 325 16.09 -7.17 -9.08
CA LYS A 325 16.00 -6.92 -7.62
C LYS A 325 14.57 -6.58 -7.20
N LEU A 326 13.82 -5.79 -7.97
CA LEU A 326 12.43 -5.45 -7.65
C LEU A 326 11.52 -6.69 -7.59
N VAL A 327 11.83 -7.71 -8.39
CA VAL A 327 11.17 -9.03 -8.36
C VAL A 327 11.38 -9.77 -7.03
N GLN A 328 12.44 -9.49 -6.28
CA GLN A 328 12.68 -10.11 -4.96
C GLN A 328 11.68 -9.61 -3.91
N ASN A 329 11.28 -8.33 -3.96
CA ASN A 329 10.25 -7.79 -3.07
C ASN A 329 8.91 -8.50 -3.29
N PHE A 330 8.48 -8.63 -4.55
CA PHE A 330 7.29 -9.42 -4.91
C PHE A 330 7.40 -10.85 -4.37
N SER A 331 8.56 -11.48 -4.56
CA SER A 331 8.81 -12.86 -4.18
C SER A 331 8.69 -13.03 -2.65
N ARG A 332 9.29 -12.12 -1.87
CA ARG A 332 9.12 -12.06 -0.41
C ARG A 332 7.65 -11.90 -0.03
N ASP A 333 6.94 -10.96 -0.65
CA ASP A 333 5.57 -10.64 -0.27
C ASP A 333 4.62 -11.82 -0.57
N VAL A 334 4.84 -12.55 -1.67
CA VAL A 334 4.14 -13.82 -1.95
C VAL A 334 4.46 -14.88 -0.91
N GLN A 335 5.73 -15.05 -0.51
CA GLN A 335 6.10 -16.03 0.53
C GLN A 335 5.44 -15.71 1.87
N ASN A 336 5.44 -14.44 2.24
CA ASN A 336 4.80 -13.96 3.45
C ASN A 336 3.28 -14.18 3.45
N SER A 337 2.66 -14.24 2.27
CA SER A 337 1.22 -14.44 2.08
C SER A 337 0.79 -15.91 2.11
N LYS A 338 1.73 -16.86 2.06
CA LYS A 338 1.45 -18.29 1.82
C LYS A 338 0.49 -18.92 2.84
N ASP A 339 0.71 -18.61 4.12
CA ASP A 339 -0.02 -19.19 5.25
C ASP A 339 -0.80 -18.10 6.02
N ALA A 340 -1.19 -17.03 5.33
CA ALA A 340 -1.84 -15.87 5.94
C ALA A 340 -3.30 -16.18 6.32
N THR A 341 -3.63 -16.04 7.60
CA THR A 341 -5.00 -16.16 8.09
C THR A 341 -5.81 -14.90 7.78
N LEU A 342 -7.14 -14.95 7.87
CA LEU A 342 -7.98 -13.75 7.78
C LEU A 342 -7.63 -12.69 8.84
N VAL A 343 -7.14 -13.10 10.01
CA VAL A 343 -6.64 -12.19 11.06
C VAL A 343 -5.33 -11.53 10.64
N ASP A 344 -4.44 -12.24 9.94
CA ASP A 344 -3.22 -11.64 9.38
C ASP A 344 -3.51 -10.61 8.28
N LEU A 345 -4.62 -10.77 7.56
CA LEU A 345 -5.07 -9.83 6.54
C LEU A 345 -5.74 -8.60 7.17
N TYR A 346 -6.78 -8.80 7.98
CA TYR A 346 -7.72 -7.74 8.38
C TYR A 346 -7.73 -7.41 9.88
N GLY A 347 -7.06 -8.22 10.70
CA GLY A 347 -7.08 -8.12 12.17
C GLY A 347 -8.37 -8.64 12.82
N GLU A 348 -8.29 -8.98 14.11
CA GLU A 348 -9.41 -9.53 14.89
C GLU A 348 -10.64 -8.62 14.85
N LYS A 349 -10.45 -7.31 15.10
CA LYS A 349 -11.53 -6.30 15.03
C LYS A 349 -12.18 -6.19 13.66
N GLY A 350 -11.41 -6.43 12.59
CA GLY A 350 -11.91 -6.41 11.22
C GLY A 350 -12.87 -7.57 10.98
N ILE A 351 -12.46 -8.78 11.38
CA ILE A 351 -13.18 -10.03 11.13
C ILE A 351 -14.35 -10.25 12.10
N GLU A 352 -14.11 -10.18 13.40
CA GLU A 352 -15.13 -10.51 14.41
C GLU A 352 -16.21 -9.42 14.46
N GLY A 353 -15.81 -8.15 14.36
CA GLY A 353 -16.74 -7.03 14.40
C GLY A 353 -17.46 -6.73 13.08
N LEU A 354 -17.30 -7.55 12.03
CA LEU A 354 -17.87 -7.27 10.70
C LEU A 354 -19.40 -7.28 10.72
N LEU A 355 -20.02 -8.29 11.34
CA LEU A 355 -21.48 -8.46 11.31
C LEU A 355 -22.22 -7.41 12.15
N GLU A 356 -21.59 -6.92 13.22
CA GLU A 356 -22.16 -5.90 14.11
C GLU A 356 -22.03 -4.48 13.56
N ARG A 357 -21.25 -4.29 12.50
CA ARG A 357 -20.94 -2.97 11.93
C ARG A 357 -22.07 -2.45 11.04
N ASP A 358 -22.23 -1.14 11.00
CA ASP A 358 -22.97 -0.46 9.93
C ASP A 358 -22.13 -0.54 8.65
N ILE A 359 -22.57 -1.38 7.71
CA ILE A 359 -21.92 -1.55 6.41
C ILE A 359 -22.85 -0.99 5.35
N ARG A 360 -22.32 -0.07 4.54
CA ARG A 360 -23.03 0.48 3.40
C ARG A 360 -22.33 0.10 2.11
N MET A 361 -23.11 -0.10 1.07
CA MET A 361 -22.63 -0.58 -0.22
C MET A 361 -23.44 0.05 -1.33
N GLY A 362 -22.76 0.60 -2.33
CA GLY A 362 -23.41 1.13 -3.52
C GLY A 362 -23.84 0.02 -4.47
N ARG A 363 -24.45 0.43 -5.58
CA ARG A 363 -24.84 -0.47 -6.68
C ARG A 363 -23.65 -1.26 -7.21
N ARG A 364 -22.47 -0.66 -7.38
CA ARG A 364 -21.27 -1.33 -7.89
C ARG A 364 -20.87 -2.49 -6.98
N GLY A 365 -20.77 -2.26 -5.67
CA GLY A 365 -20.44 -3.30 -4.70
C GLY A 365 -21.49 -4.41 -4.67
N LEU A 366 -22.78 -4.07 -4.73
CA LEU A 366 -23.87 -5.06 -4.75
C LEU A 366 -23.83 -5.95 -6.00
N VAL A 367 -23.60 -5.36 -7.18
CA VAL A 367 -23.42 -6.10 -8.44
C VAL A 367 -22.22 -7.04 -8.33
N SER A 368 -21.08 -6.53 -7.90
CA SER A 368 -19.85 -7.35 -7.81
C SER A 368 -19.95 -8.45 -6.74
N LEU A 369 -20.69 -8.20 -5.65
CA LEU A 369 -20.99 -9.20 -4.62
C LEU A 369 -21.86 -10.34 -5.17
N ALA A 370 -22.95 -10.00 -5.86
CA ALA A 370 -23.84 -11.01 -6.45
C ALA A 370 -23.12 -11.82 -7.53
N ASP A 371 -22.32 -11.16 -8.38
CA ASP A 371 -21.55 -11.84 -9.43
C ASP A 371 -20.52 -12.81 -8.84
N GLY A 372 -19.69 -12.33 -7.90
CA GLY A 372 -18.66 -13.18 -7.31
C GLY A 372 -19.21 -14.35 -6.49
N LEU A 373 -20.37 -14.21 -5.85
CA LEU A 373 -21.02 -15.31 -5.13
C LEU A 373 -21.68 -16.35 -6.04
N ASN A 374 -22.09 -15.96 -7.24
CA ASN A 374 -22.69 -16.86 -8.24
C ASN A 374 -21.63 -17.67 -9.02
N GLY A 375 -20.35 -17.34 -8.87
CA GLY A 375 -19.31 -17.65 -9.85
C GLY A 375 -19.19 -16.45 -10.79
N PRO A 376 -18.07 -15.71 -10.74
CA PRO A 376 -17.96 -14.44 -11.43
C PRO A 376 -17.95 -14.62 -12.95
N ASP A 377 -18.41 -13.60 -13.67
CA ASP A 377 -18.21 -13.53 -15.13
C ASP A 377 -16.71 -13.58 -15.48
N GLU A 378 -16.36 -14.00 -16.70
CA GLU A 378 -14.97 -14.13 -17.13
C GLU A 378 -14.13 -12.86 -16.89
N ALA A 379 -12.84 -13.03 -16.57
CA ALA A 379 -11.90 -11.93 -16.36
C ALA A 379 -11.87 -10.98 -17.58
N GLY A 380 -12.07 -9.69 -17.33
CA GLY A 380 -12.22 -8.71 -18.41
C GLY A 380 -13.65 -8.26 -18.66
N THR A 381 -14.65 -8.95 -18.10
CA THR A 381 -16.05 -8.58 -18.24
C THR A 381 -16.41 -7.39 -17.34
N GLU A 382 -16.81 -6.28 -17.96
CA GLU A 382 -17.35 -5.10 -17.29
C GLU A 382 -18.56 -5.46 -16.42
N SER A 383 -18.56 -4.95 -15.19
CA SER A 383 -19.70 -5.14 -14.28
C SER A 383 -20.95 -4.46 -14.84
N ALA A 384 -22.10 -5.13 -14.70
CA ALA A 384 -23.39 -4.55 -15.06
C ALA A 384 -23.63 -3.21 -14.33
N ARG A 385 -24.31 -2.28 -15.01
CA ARG A 385 -24.61 -0.94 -14.47
C ARG A 385 -26.12 -0.68 -14.42
N PRO A 386 -26.90 -1.48 -13.65
CA PRO A 386 -28.34 -1.28 -13.55
C PRO A 386 -28.67 0.10 -13.00
N GLN A 387 -29.54 0.87 -13.67
CA GLN A 387 -29.83 2.27 -13.30
C GLN A 387 -31.07 2.43 -12.41
N SER A 388 -31.69 1.32 -12.00
CA SER A 388 -32.92 1.33 -11.18
C SER A 388 -32.98 0.11 -10.27
N TYR A 389 -33.86 0.17 -9.27
CA TYR A 389 -34.16 -0.93 -8.37
C TYR A 389 -34.63 -2.17 -9.13
N GLY A 390 -35.58 -2.01 -10.05
CA GLY A 390 -36.10 -3.13 -10.84
C GLY A 390 -35.02 -3.81 -11.67
N ALA A 391 -34.10 -3.04 -12.28
CA ALA A 391 -32.98 -3.60 -13.04
C ALA A 391 -31.98 -4.34 -12.13
N LEU A 392 -31.66 -3.78 -10.96
CA LEU A 392 -30.77 -4.41 -9.99
C LEU A 392 -31.40 -5.68 -9.40
N GLN A 393 -32.70 -5.66 -9.11
CA GLN A 393 -33.45 -6.82 -8.63
C GLN A 393 -33.50 -7.92 -9.70
N GLY A 394 -33.69 -7.57 -10.97
CA GLY A 394 -33.58 -8.50 -12.09
C GLY A 394 -32.21 -9.17 -12.15
N TYR A 395 -31.14 -8.38 -12.06
CA TYR A 395 -29.75 -8.87 -12.04
C TYR A 395 -29.48 -9.87 -10.90
N PHE A 396 -29.98 -9.57 -9.68
CA PHE A 396 -29.88 -10.48 -8.54
C PHE A 396 -30.66 -11.78 -8.77
N LYS A 397 -31.88 -11.67 -9.30
CA LYS A 397 -32.76 -12.82 -9.55
C LYS A 397 -32.17 -13.79 -10.57
N GLU A 398 -31.57 -13.28 -11.65
CA GLU A 398 -30.87 -14.08 -12.65
C GLU A 398 -29.71 -14.91 -12.06
N ARG A 399 -29.12 -14.44 -10.96
CA ARG A 399 -28.05 -15.08 -10.20
C ARG A 399 -28.55 -15.85 -8.96
N GLY A 400 -29.86 -16.11 -8.88
CA GLY A 400 -30.46 -16.89 -7.80
C GLY A 400 -30.53 -16.16 -6.45
N PHE A 401 -30.38 -14.84 -6.45
CA PHE A 401 -30.45 -14.01 -5.25
C PHE A 401 -31.70 -13.14 -5.19
N ASP A 402 -32.04 -12.74 -3.97
CA ASP A 402 -33.15 -11.83 -3.68
C ASP A 402 -32.60 -10.53 -3.10
N LEU A 403 -32.62 -9.45 -3.89
CA LEU A 403 -32.05 -8.14 -3.51
C LEU A 403 -32.62 -7.60 -2.20
N ASP A 404 -33.91 -7.82 -1.94
CA ASP A 404 -34.59 -7.35 -0.72
C ASP A 404 -33.99 -7.98 0.55
N LYS A 405 -33.31 -9.13 0.43
CA LYS A 405 -32.58 -9.72 1.55
C LYS A 405 -31.21 -9.11 1.77
N PHE A 406 -30.60 -8.45 0.78
CA PHE A 406 -29.23 -7.92 0.92
C PHE A 406 -29.20 -6.53 1.57
N ILE A 407 -30.23 -5.72 1.33
CA ILE A 407 -30.30 -4.33 1.79
C ILE A 407 -31.31 -4.18 2.93
N ASP A 408 -31.05 -3.26 3.84
CA ASP A 408 -31.93 -2.95 4.97
C ASP A 408 -32.58 -1.57 4.78
N LEU A 409 -33.59 -1.50 3.90
CA LEU A 409 -34.29 -0.25 3.58
C LEU A 409 -35.72 -0.25 4.14
N PRO A 410 -36.15 0.82 4.81
CA PRO A 410 -37.55 1.05 5.15
C PRO A 410 -38.46 0.99 3.91
N ALA A 411 -39.70 0.49 4.08
CA ALA A 411 -40.63 0.28 2.97
C ALA A 411 -41.03 1.58 2.25
N ASP A 412 -41.01 2.71 2.96
CA ASP A 412 -41.28 4.06 2.49
C ASP A 412 -40.09 4.71 1.75
N GLU A 413 -38.88 4.14 1.86
CA GLU A 413 -37.71 4.53 1.07
C GLU A 413 -37.66 3.84 -0.30
N LYS A 414 -38.59 2.91 -0.58
CA LYS A 414 -38.72 2.25 -1.89
C LYS A 414 -39.47 3.16 -2.88
N GLY A 415 -38.93 3.31 -4.10
CA GLY A 415 -39.53 4.14 -5.16
C GLY A 415 -38.51 5.01 -5.90
N PRO A 416 -38.91 6.16 -6.48
CA PRO A 416 -38.02 7.02 -7.28
C PRO A 416 -36.73 7.47 -6.58
N HIS A 417 -36.76 7.60 -5.25
CA HIS A 417 -35.58 7.92 -4.44
C HIS A 417 -34.54 6.79 -4.44
N LEU A 418 -34.97 5.54 -4.38
CA LEU A 418 -34.10 4.37 -4.45
C LEU A 418 -33.51 4.19 -5.86
N ASP A 419 -34.31 4.44 -6.89
CA ASP A 419 -33.81 4.45 -8.28
C ASP A 419 -32.71 5.50 -8.46
N SER A 420 -32.93 6.71 -7.93
CA SER A 420 -31.92 7.79 -7.95
C SER A 420 -30.67 7.40 -7.17
N ALA A 421 -30.82 6.79 -5.99
CA ALA A 421 -29.70 6.31 -5.19
C ALA A 421 -28.87 5.25 -5.93
N ILE A 422 -29.53 4.32 -6.64
CA ILE A 422 -28.88 3.27 -7.42
C ILE A 422 -28.16 3.86 -8.64
N ALA A 423 -28.81 4.75 -9.39
CA ALA A 423 -28.24 5.41 -10.55
C ALA A 423 -26.97 6.21 -10.19
N GLU A 424 -27.01 6.92 -9.06
CA GLU A 424 -25.89 7.71 -8.54
C GLU A 424 -24.86 6.90 -7.73
N ASN A 425 -25.04 5.57 -7.62
CA ASN A 425 -24.19 4.69 -6.82
C ASN A 425 -24.07 5.10 -5.33
N ARG A 426 -25.14 5.67 -4.75
CA ARG A 426 -25.18 5.99 -3.32
C ARG A 426 -25.19 4.72 -2.48
N SER A 427 -24.42 4.72 -1.39
CA SER A 427 -24.27 3.56 -0.52
C SER A 427 -25.54 3.27 0.27
N LEU A 428 -26.08 2.07 0.11
CA LEU A 428 -27.27 1.56 0.80
C LEU A 428 -26.84 0.69 2.00
N PRO A 429 -27.57 0.74 3.12
CA PRO A 429 -27.29 -0.13 4.28
C PRO A 429 -27.48 -1.61 3.91
N LEU A 430 -26.50 -2.44 4.29
CA LEU A 430 -26.63 -3.89 4.19
C LEU A 430 -27.42 -4.44 5.38
N SER A 431 -28.34 -5.36 5.09
CA SER A 431 -28.97 -6.18 6.11
C SER A 431 -27.98 -7.18 6.72
N ASP A 432 -28.34 -7.83 7.81
CA ASP A 432 -27.56 -8.93 8.38
C ASP A 432 -27.30 -10.05 7.38
N TYR A 433 -28.25 -10.31 6.48
CA TYR A 433 -28.05 -11.29 5.40
C TYR A 433 -27.03 -10.77 4.39
N GLY A 434 -27.12 -9.51 3.97
CA GLY A 434 -26.12 -8.88 3.08
C GLY A 434 -24.70 -8.91 3.67
N LYS A 435 -24.56 -8.57 4.97
CA LYS A 435 -23.27 -8.64 5.69
C LYS A 435 -22.71 -10.07 5.74
N ARG A 436 -23.56 -11.07 5.99
CA ARG A 436 -23.15 -12.48 5.94
C ARG A 436 -22.68 -12.88 4.54
N ARG A 437 -23.36 -12.44 3.49
CA ARG A 437 -22.96 -12.71 2.10
C ARG A 437 -21.63 -12.05 1.71
N LEU A 438 -21.38 -10.83 2.18
CA LEU A 438 -20.05 -10.21 2.06
C LEU A 438 -18.97 -11.05 2.76
N ASN A 439 -19.24 -11.52 3.98
CA ASN A 439 -18.32 -12.40 4.71
C ASN A 439 -18.09 -13.74 4.00
N ASP A 440 -19.14 -14.33 3.40
CA ASP A 440 -19.03 -15.55 2.60
C ASP A 440 -18.10 -15.33 1.40
N MET A 441 -18.20 -14.19 0.71
CA MET A 441 -17.31 -13.83 -0.41
C MET A 441 -15.85 -13.69 0.04
N ILE A 442 -15.60 -13.03 1.17
CA ILE A 442 -14.25 -12.90 1.76
C ILE A 442 -13.65 -14.29 2.04
N LYS A 443 -14.44 -15.18 2.63
CA LYS A 443 -14.01 -16.56 2.93
C LYS A 443 -13.81 -17.39 1.66
N LEU A 444 -14.65 -17.21 0.65
CA LEU A 444 -14.51 -17.86 -0.65
C LEU A 444 -13.19 -17.48 -1.30
N VAL A 445 -12.89 -16.18 -1.44
CA VAL A 445 -11.61 -15.71 -1.99
C VAL A 445 -10.44 -16.21 -1.17
N HIS A 446 -10.52 -16.14 0.17
CA HIS A 446 -9.47 -16.64 1.04
C HIS A 446 -9.20 -18.13 0.82
N LYS A 447 -10.25 -18.94 0.68
CA LYS A 447 -10.14 -20.36 0.36
C LYS A 447 -9.49 -20.58 -1.01
N GLU A 448 -9.89 -19.84 -2.05
CA GLU A 448 -9.33 -20.00 -3.40
C GLU A 448 -7.83 -19.66 -3.46
N VAL A 449 -7.41 -18.55 -2.84
CA VAL A 449 -5.99 -18.18 -2.80
C VAL A 449 -5.17 -19.13 -1.92
N HIS A 450 -5.79 -19.87 -0.99
CA HIS A 450 -5.13 -20.90 -0.19
C HIS A 450 -5.35 -22.32 -0.71
N SER A 451 -5.99 -22.48 -1.88
CA SER A 451 -6.19 -23.80 -2.46
C SER A 451 -4.84 -24.48 -2.75
N PRO A 452 -4.73 -25.81 -2.59
CA PRO A 452 -3.49 -26.53 -2.88
C PRO A 452 -2.97 -26.29 -4.31
N GLU A 453 -3.88 -26.12 -5.27
CA GLU A 453 -3.53 -25.81 -6.66
C GLU A 453 -2.87 -24.44 -6.78
N ASN A 454 -3.50 -23.39 -6.24
CA ASN A 454 -2.97 -22.03 -6.27
C ASN A 454 -1.60 -21.96 -5.56
N GLN A 455 -1.49 -22.55 -4.37
CA GLN A 455 -0.25 -22.59 -3.59
C GLN A 455 0.88 -23.33 -4.32
N LYS A 456 0.57 -24.42 -5.03
CA LYS A 456 1.54 -25.12 -5.88
C LYS A 456 2.02 -24.24 -7.03
N LYS A 457 1.13 -23.47 -7.68
CA LYS A 457 1.51 -22.53 -8.75
C LYS A 457 2.39 -21.39 -8.21
N LEU A 458 2.13 -20.87 -7.00
CA LEU A 458 2.98 -19.89 -6.33
C LEU A 458 4.38 -20.45 -6.00
N ALA A 459 4.46 -21.67 -5.46
CA ALA A 459 5.72 -22.30 -5.03
C ALA A 459 6.71 -22.58 -6.18
N LYS A 460 6.21 -22.87 -7.40
CA LYS A 460 7.03 -23.18 -8.60
C LYS A 460 8.03 -22.10 -9.01
N ARG A 461 7.94 -20.89 -8.45
CA ARG A 461 8.86 -19.76 -8.71
C ARG A 461 10.16 -19.83 -7.91
N PHE A 462 10.15 -20.45 -6.72
CA PHE A 462 11.17 -20.18 -5.72
C PHE A 462 12.36 -21.15 -5.73
N SER A 463 12.28 -22.24 -6.50
CA SER A 463 13.30 -23.29 -6.52
C SER A 463 14.55 -22.98 -7.37
N LYS A 464 14.52 -22.00 -8.29
CA LYS A 464 15.68 -21.70 -9.17
C LYS A 464 16.47 -20.44 -8.83
N ILE A 465 15.87 -19.43 -8.19
CA ILE A 465 16.55 -18.13 -7.95
C ILE A 465 17.24 -18.09 -6.57
N TYR A 466 16.81 -18.90 -5.60
CA TYR A 466 17.35 -18.86 -4.23
C TYR A 466 18.64 -19.68 -4.00
N LEU A 467 18.95 -20.66 -4.86
CA LEU A 467 20.06 -21.59 -4.61
C LEU A 467 21.42 -21.20 -5.25
N GLN A 468 21.45 -20.21 -6.15
CA GLN A 468 22.70 -19.82 -6.82
C GLN A 468 23.47 -18.67 -6.15
N ASN A 469 22.86 -17.94 -5.21
CA ASN A 469 23.51 -16.79 -4.55
C ASN A 469 24.00 -17.06 -3.11
N SER A 470 23.54 -18.14 -2.47
CA SER A 470 23.98 -18.54 -1.12
C SER A 470 25.23 -19.42 -1.12
N SER A 471 25.60 -20.03 -2.25
CA SER A 471 26.74 -20.95 -2.37
C SER A 471 28.02 -20.33 -2.94
N ARG A 472 28.00 -19.08 -3.42
CA ARG A 472 29.17 -18.41 -4.01
C ARG A 472 29.94 -17.43 -3.11
N ASN A 473 29.43 -17.12 -1.91
CA ASN A 473 30.05 -16.13 -1.01
C ASN A 473 30.64 -16.72 0.29
N GLN A 474 30.92 -18.02 0.34
CA GLN A 474 31.66 -18.63 1.44
C GLN A 474 32.88 -19.42 0.93
N ASN A 475 33.86 -18.72 0.35
CA ASN A 475 35.25 -19.19 0.37
C ASN A 475 36.26 -18.10 -0.03
N PRO A 476 36.81 -17.31 0.90
CA PRO A 476 38.05 -16.61 0.65
C PRO A 476 39.19 -17.60 0.88
N LYS A 477 39.45 -18.49 -0.09
CA LYS A 477 40.73 -19.20 -0.10
C LYS A 477 41.82 -18.19 -0.48
N ARG A 478 42.61 -17.85 0.52
CA ARG A 478 43.95 -17.25 0.41
C ARG A 478 44.76 -17.97 -0.66
N ASN A 479 45.13 -17.25 -1.71
CA ASN A 479 46.35 -17.52 -2.47
C ASN A 479 47.27 -16.31 -2.25
N SER A 480 48.25 -16.48 -1.38
CA SER A 480 49.44 -15.64 -1.30
C SER A 480 50.56 -16.45 -0.62
N SER A 481 51.23 -17.25 -1.44
CA SER A 481 52.66 -17.60 -1.37
C SER A 481 52.99 -18.41 -2.61
#